data_AF-A0A5B8YM33-F1
#
_entry.id   AF-A0A5B8YM33-F1
#
_cell.length_a   1.000
_cell.length_b   1.000
_cell.length_c   1.000
_cell.angle_alpha   90.00
_cell.angle_beta   90.00
_cell.angle_gamma   90.00
#
_symmetry.space_group_name_H-M   'P 1'
#
loop_
_entity.id
_entity.type
_entity.pdbx_description
1 polymer ?
#
loop_
_entity_poly.entity_id
_entity_poly.type
_entity_poly.pdbx_seq_one_letter_code
_entity_poly.pdbx_strand_id
1 'polypeptide(L)'
;MIKQKFLNLIRKYSKNEDYNLDCWNELENNYSSRSRYYHNLEHLENMFSELDKVQSEVKNLDCLLFAIYYHDIIYKSTNSDNEHQSALRFENRISKTSFTKLNECMLQIEATKEHKLSADNDTNILLDLDLTILGKSPEEYKNYSENIRKEYHIYPDFMYRKGRKKVLQSILELDFIYKTDYFRKAYENQAKENVRLELHQLNLV
;
A
#
# COMPACT_ATOMS: atom_id res chain seq x y z
N MET A 1 -13.38 -10.52 -5.48
CA MET A 1 -12.41 -11.65 -5.58
C MET A 1 -11.47 -11.72 -4.38
N ILE A 2 -11.05 -10.56 -3.83
CA ILE A 2 -10.12 -10.46 -2.71
C ILE A 2 -10.58 -11.08 -1.39
N LYS A 3 -11.89 -11.10 -1.09
CA LYS A 3 -12.44 -11.81 0.08
C LYS A 3 -12.05 -13.29 0.08
N GLN A 4 -12.26 -13.98 -1.03
CA GLN A 4 -11.97 -15.40 -1.13
C GLN A 4 -10.45 -15.65 -1.08
N LYS A 5 -9.63 -14.79 -1.70
CA LYS A 5 -8.16 -14.87 -1.59
C LYS A 5 -7.73 -14.78 -0.11
N PHE A 6 -8.27 -13.84 0.66
CA PHE A 6 -7.99 -13.72 2.09
C PHE A 6 -8.44 -14.95 2.89
N LEU A 7 -9.68 -15.40 2.70
CA LEU A 7 -10.21 -16.55 3.41
C LEU A 7 -9.40 -17.83 3.11
N ASN A 8 -8.97 -18.02 1.86
CA ASN A 8 -8.10 -19.13 1.50
C ASN A 8 -6.72 -19.04 2.16
N LEU A 9 -6.16 -17.83 2.27
CA LEU A 9 -4.89 -17.58 2.96
C LEU A 9 -4.99 -17.92 4.45
N ILE A 10 -5.93 -17.31 5.18
CA ILE A 10 -6.03 -17.48 6.63
C ILE A 10 -6.43 -18.90 7.04
N ARG A 11 -7.20 -19.63 6.21
CA ARG A 11 -7.55 -21.04 6.42
C ARG A 11 -6.36 -21.99 6.50
N LYS A 12 -5.22 -21.62 5.91
CA LYS A 12 -3.97 -22.38 6.05
C LYS A 12 -3.48 -22.39 7.50
N TYR A 13 -3.84 -21.38 8.29
CA TYR A 13 -3.32 -21.14 9.63
C TYR A 13 -4.38 -21.13 10.74
N SER A 14 -5.66 -21.09 10.38
CA SER A 14 -6.79 -21.12 11.32
C SER A 14 -7.95 -21.94 10.76
N LYS A 15 -8.38 -22.94 11.53
CA LYS A 15 -9.57 -23.76 11.22
C LYS A 15 -10.88 -23.14 11.74
N ASN A 16 -10.81 -22.01 12.45
CA ASN A 16 -11.97 -21.34 12.99
C ASN A 16 -12.57 -20.39 11.95
N GLU A 17 -13.63 -20.84 11.27
CA GLU A 17 -14.27 -20.08 10.18
C GLU A 17 -14.90 -18.78 10.65
N ASP A 18 -15.54 -18.75 11.82
CA ASP A 18 -16.12 -17.53 12.38
C ASP A 18 -15.03 -16.47 12.63
N TYR A 19 -13.91 -16.90 13.21
CA TYR A 19 -12.76 -16.02 13.42
C TYR A 19 -12.15 -15.51 12.10
N ASN A 20 -12.07 -16.37 11.08
CA ASN A 20 -11.55 -16.00 9.77
C ASN A 20 -12.46 -14.96 9.09
N LEU A 21 -13.78 -15.13 9.20
CA LEU A 21 -14.76 -14.17 8.71
C LEU A 21 -14.70 -12.85 9.49
N ASP A 22 -14.53 -12.88 10.81
CA ASP A 22 -14.36 -11.67 11.62
C ASP A 22 -13.13 -10.86 11.21
N CYS A 23 -12.01 -11.53 10.91
CA CYS A 23 -10.81 -10.86 10.41
C CYS A 23 -11.07 -10.20 9.05
N TRP A 24 -11.77 -10.88 8.14
CA TRP A 24 -12.16 -10.30 6.86
C TRP A 24 -13.10 -9.11 7.02
N ASN A 25 -14.15 -9.25 7.82
CA ASN A 25 -15.16 -8.20 8.01
C ASN A 25 -14.51 -6.94 8.58
N GLU A 26 -13.51 -7.09 9.44
CA GLU A 26 -12.71 -5.95 9.89
C GLU A 26 -11.95 -5.26 8.75
N LEU A 27 -11.23 -6.03 7.93
CA LEU A 27 -10.51 -5.48 6.77
C LEU A 27 -11.49 -4.72 5.86
N GLU A 28 -12.58 -5.38 5.47
CA GLU A 28 -13.61 -4.82 4.60
C GLU A 28 -14.21 -3.52 5.17
N ASN A 29 -14.54 -3.49 6.46
CA ASN A 29 -15.08 -2.30 7.11
C ASN A 29 -14.08 -1.13 7.13
N ASN A 30 -12.79 -1.39 7.37
CA ASN A 30 -11.78 -0.33 7.39
C ASN A 30 -11.53 0.25 6.00
N TYR A 31 -11.31 -0.62 5.00
CA TYR A 31 -11.06 -0.19 3.63
C TYR A 31 -12.30 0.39 2.93
N SER A 32 -13.51 0.14 3.45
CA SER A 32 -14.76 0.71 2.93
C SER A 32 -15.22 1.98 3.67
N SER A 33 -14.39 2.52 4.57
CA SER A 33 -14.71 3.77 5.26
C SER A 33 -14.89 4.93 4.27
N ARG A 34 -15.91 5.77 4.50
CA ARG A 34 -16.26 6.91 3.64
C ARG A 34 -15.13 7.94 3.44
N SER A 35 -14.16 7.97 4.34
CA SER A 35 -13.01 8.88 4.26
C SER A 35 -11.88 8.35 3.38
N ARG A 36 -11.97 7.11 2.89
CA ARG A 36 -10.94 6.47 2.05
C ARG A 36 -11.36 6.49 0.59
N TYR A 37 -10.70 7.35 -0.17
CA TYR A 37 -10.98 7.51 -1.60
C TYR A 37 -9.95 6.78 -2.47
N TYR A 38 -8.72 6.64 -1.99
CA TYR A 38 -7.66 5.88 -2.63
C TYR A 38 -7.31 4.62 -1.83
N HIS A 39 -7.08 4.73 -0.52
CA HIS A 39 -6.62 3.60 0.32
C HIS A 39 -7.77 2.65 0.69
N ASN A 40 -8.43 2.09 -0.32
CA ASN A 40 -9.66 1.31 -0.23
C ASN A 40 -9.46 -0.12 -0.80
N LEU A 41 -10.55 -0.87 -1.00
CA LEU A 41 -10.47 -2.24 -1.53
C LEU A 41 -9.97 -2.31 -2.99
N GLU A 42 -10.18 -1.25 -3.79
CA GLU A 42 -9.68 -1.17 -5.17
C GLU A 42 -8.16 -1.05 -5.20
N HIS A 43 -7.56 -0.32 -4.25
CA HIS A 43 -6.10 -0.31 -4.05
C HIS A 43 -5.54 -1.72 -3.82
N LEU A 44 -6.17 -2.51 -2.95
CA LEU A 44 -5.77 -3.90 -2.74
C LEU A 44 -5.92 -4.75 -4.00
N GLU A 45 -7.00 -4.56 -4.77
CA GLU A 45 -7.20 -5.25 -6.05
C GLU A 45 -6.10 -4.92 -7.06
N ASN A 46 -5.71 -3.64 -7.14
CA ASN A 46 -4.60 -3.19 -7.98
C ASN A 46 -3.27 -3.83 -7.55
N MET A 47 -2.97 -3.85 -6.25
CA MET A 47 -1.76 -4.52 -5.74
C MET A 47 -1.74 -6.01 -6.07
N PHE A 48 -2.87 -6.73 -5.93
CA PHE A 48 -2.92 -8.14 -6.29
C PHE A 48 -2.76 -8.38 -7.80
N SER A 49 -3.31 -7.51 -8.64
CA SER A 49 -3.15 -7.59 -10.10
C SER A 49 -1.69 -7.40 -10.52
N GLU A 50 -0.96 -6.52 -9.85
CA GLU A 50 0.47 -6.33 -10.08
C GLU A 50 1.32 -7.48 -9.52
N LEU A 51 0.95 -8.01 -8.35
CA LEU A 51 1.61 -9.17 -7.76
C LEU A 51 1.53 -10.39 -8.67
N ASP A 52 0.40 -10.61 -9.35
CA ASP A 52 0.21 -11.75 -10.26
C ASP A 52 1.31 -11.79 -11.36
N LYS A 53 1.94 -10.65 -11.69
CA LYS A 53 3.02 -10.55 -12.71
C LYS A 53 4.41 -10.94 -12.18
N VAL A 54 4.63 -10.82 -10.88
CA VAL A 54 5.94 -11.04 -10.22
C VAL A 54 5.89 -12.12 -9.14
N GLN A 55 4.76 -12.84 -9.01
CA GLN A 55 4.54 -13.78 -7.92
C GLN A 55 5.63 -14.86 -7.82
N SER A 56 6.22 -15.26 -8.95
CA SER A 56 7.32 -16.23 -9.01
C SER A 56 8.62 -15.75 -8.36
N GLU A 57 8.79 -14.44 -8.16
CA GLU A 57 9.95 -13.83 -7.52
C GLU A 57 9.81 -13.73 -5.99
N VAL A 58 8.61 -13.99 -5.46
CA VAL A 58 8.29 -13.87 -4.04
C VAL A 58 8.69 -15.15 -3.30
N LYS A 59 9.57 -15.02 -2.31
CA LYS A 59 10.06 -16.15 -1.51
C LYS A 59 9.02 -16.67 -0.54
N ASN A 60 8.21 -15.76 0.00
CA ASN A 60 7.29 -16.03 1.09
C ASN A 60 5.91 -15.42 0.82
N LEU A 61 5.22 -16.01 -0.16
CA LEU A 61 3.97 -15.47 -0.69
C LEU A 61 2.91 -15.22 0.39
N ASP A 62 2.67 -16.17 1.30
CA ASP A 62 1.63 -16.01 2.33
C ASP A 62 1.90 -14.83 3.28
N CYS A 63 3.17 -14.56 3.60
CA CYS A 63 3.59 -13.37 4.35
C CYS A 63 3.32 -12.09 3.57
N LEU A 64 3.72 -12.04 2.30
CA LEU A 64 3.48 -10.88 1.44
C LEU A 64 1.98 -10.62 1.26
N LEU A 65 1.16 -11.66 1.08
CA LEU A 65 -0.30 -11.50 0.97
C LEU A 65 -0.89 -10.91 2.26
N PHE A 66 -0.47 -11.38 3.43
CA PHE A 66 -0.89 -10.77 4.69
C PHE A 66 -0.44 -9.32 4.80
N ALA A 67 0.81 -9.01 4.44
CA ALA A 67 1.31 -7.63 4.45
C ALA A 67 0.46 -6.72 3.54
N ILE A 68 0.11 -7.18 2.32
CA ILE A 68 -0.78 -6.44 1.41
C ILE A 68 -2.14 -6.18 2.06
N TYR A 69 -2.79 -7.17 2.66
CA TYR A 69 -4.09 -6.94 3.32
C TYR A 69 -3.99 -5.95 4.49
N TYR A 70 -2.92 -6.00 5.26
CA TYR A 70 -2.83 -5.27 6.52
C TYR A 70 -2.09 -3.93 6.46
N HIS A 71 -1.29 -3.63 5.42
CA HIS A 71 -0.40 -2.44 5.45
C HIS A 71 -1.12 -1.12 5.76
N ASP A 72 -2.31 -0.92 5.19
CA ASP A 72 -3.15 0.26 5.41
C ASP A 72 -4.48 -0.06 6.12
N ILE A 73 -4.55 -1.16 6.87
CA ILE A 73 -5.80 -1.47 7.61
C ILE A 73 -6.16 -0.34 8.58
N ILE A 74 -5.17 0.31 9.19
CA ILE A 74 -5.35 1.57 9.92
C ILE A 74 -4.87 2.71 9.03
N TYR A 75 -5.77 3.65 8.74
CA TYR A 75 -5.44 4.82 7.92
C TYR A 75 -6.24 6.05 8.37
N LYS A 76 -5.51 7.08 8.79
CA LYS A 76 -6.02 8.43 9.03
C LYS A 76 -4.99 9.42 8.49
N SER A 77 -5.40 10.27 7.54
CA SER A 77 -4.50 11.25 6.88
C SER A 77 -3.88 12.27 7.83
N THR A 78 -4.39 12.40 9.05
CA THR A 78 -3.88 13.27 10.12
C THR A 78 -2.81 12.62 11.00
N ASN A 79 -2.60 11.30 10.89
CA ASN A 79 -1.71 10.53 11.73
C ASN A 79 -0.45 10.12 10.96
N SER A 80 0.67 9.99 11.67
CA SER A 80 1.98 9.64 11.11
C SER A 80 2.45 8.23 11.50
N ASP A 81 1.63 7.48 12.23
CA ASP A 81 1.93 6.15 12.76
C ASP A 81 0.99 5.06 12.21
N ASN A 82 0.27 5.35 11.12
CA ASN A 82 -0.71 4.44 10.50
C ASN A 82 -0.11 3.05 10.24
N GLU A 83 1.08 2.99 9.64
CA GLU A 83 1.75 1.75 9.25
C GLU A 83 2.15 0.92 10.50
N HIS A 84 2.61 1.59 11.56
CA HIS A 84 2.90 0.91 12.82
C HIS A 84 1.62 0.38 13.49
N GLN A 85 0.55 1.16 13.51
CA GLN A 85 -0.75 0.71 14.03
C GLN A 85 -1.33 -0.45 13.21
N SER A 86 -1.13 -0.43 11.90
CA SER A 86 -1.47 -1.52 10.98
C SER A 86 -0.68 -2.80 11.29
N ALA A 87 0.63 -2.69 11.52
CA ALA A 87 1.48 -3.82 11.93
C ALA A 87 1.04 -4.43 13.27
N LEU A 88 0.73 -3.59 14.26
CA LEU A 88 0.18 -4.05 15.54
C LEU A 88 -1.20 -4.70 15.37
N ARG A 89 -2.02 -4.18 14.45
CA ARG A 89 -3.34 -4.76 14.18
C ARG A 89 -3.22 -6.13 13.50
N PHE A 90 -2.28 -6.27 12.58
CA PHE A 90 -1.90 -7.55 11.99
C PHE A 90 -1.46 -8.54 13.08
N GLU A 91 -0.51 -8.17 13.94
CA GLU A 91 -0.02 -9.03 15.00
C GLU A 91 -1.16 -9.49 15.92
N ASN A 92 -2.02 -8.57 16.37
CA ASN A 92 -3.14 -8.88 17.26
C ASN A 92 -4.14 -9.91 16.68
N ARG A 93 -4.30 -9.92 15.36
CA ARG A 93 -5.15 -10.89 14.66
C ARG A 93 -4.38 -12.17 14.40
N ILE A 94 -3.28 -12.08 13.68
CA ILE A 94 -2.62 -13.25 13.10
C ILE A 94 -1.84 -14.08 14.14
N SER A 95 -1.45 -13.50 15.27
CA SER A 95 -0.88 -14.26 16.41
C SER A 95 -1.82 -15.29 17.05
N LYS A 96 -3.13 -15.21 16.77
CA LYS A 96 -4.13 -16.20 17.21
C LYS A 96 -4.24 -17.39 16.26
N THR A 97 -3.44 -17.42 15.20
CA THR A 97 -3.38 -18.48 14.20
C THR A 97 -2.06 -19.24 14.31
N SER A 98 -1.85 -20.29 13.50
CA SER A 98 -0.57 -21.00 13.42
C SER A 98 0.47 -20.36 12.50
N PHE A 99 0.24 -19.13 12.00
CA PHE A 99 1.21 -18.42 11.17
C PHE A 99 2.44 -18.01 12.00
N THR A 100 3.63 -18.40 11.56
CA THR A 100 4.86 -18.28 12.35
C THR A 100 5.75 -17.08 11.99
N LYS A 101 5.50 -16.40 10.87
CA LYS A 101 6.36 -15.33 10.33
C LYS A 101 5.83 -13.93 10.63
N LEU A 102 5.35 -13.74 11.87
CA LEU A 102 4.71 -12.50 12.30
C LEU A 102 5.66 -11.31 12.18
N ASN A 103 6.89 -11.46 12.68
CA ASN A 103 7.88 -10.38 12.71
C ASN A 103 8.29 -9.94 11.30
N GLU A 104 8.51 -10.87 10.37
CA GLU A 104 8.84 -10.53 8.99
C GLU A 104 7.69 -9.74 8.32
N CYS A 105 6.44 -10.16 8.53
CA CYS A 105 5.28 -9.48 7.98
C CYS A 105 5.06 -8.09 8.58
N MET A 106 5.29 -7.94 9.90
CA MET A 106 5.22 -6.63 10.56
C MET A 106 6.28 -5.69 10.01
N LEU A 107 7.53 -6.14 9.85
CA LEU A 107 8.60 -5.33 9.25
C LEU A 107 8.28 -4.92 7.81
N GLN A 108 7.65 -5.80 7.02
CA GLN A 108 7.16 -5.47 5.68
C GLN A 108 6.11 -4.35 5.71
N ILE A 109 5.12 -4.45 6.60
CA ILE A 109 4.09 -3.41 6.80
C ILE A 109 4.73 -2.10 7.24
N GLU A 110 5.63 -2.10 8.23
CA GLU A 110 6.27 -0.87 8.71
C GLU A 110 7.14 -0.20 7.65
N ALA A 111 7.74 -0.98 6.73
CA ALA A 111 8.56 -0.45 5.66
C ALA A 111 7.78 0.42 4.65
N THR A 112 6.45 0.24 4.53
CA THR A 112 5.60 1.06 3.62
C THR A 112 5.50 2.52 4.06
N LYS A 113 5.98 2.88 5.25
CA LYS A 113 6.00 4.27 5.71
C LYS A 113 7.01 5.14 4.97
N GLU A 114 8.20 4.59 4.70
CA GLU A 114 9.32 5.36 4.15
C GLU A 114 9.71 4.92 2.73
N HIS A 115 9.21 3.77 2.28
CA HIS A 115 9.53 3.16 0.99
C HIS A 115 11.03 3.11 0.67
N LYS A 116 11.87 2.91 1.70
CA LYS A 116 13.33 2.77 1.55
C LYS A 116 13.70 1.39 1.04
N LEU A 117 14.83 1.30 0.34
CA LEU A 117 15.37 0.02 -0.12
C LEU A 117 15.64 -0.89 1.08
N SER A 118 15.08 -2.10 1.03
CA SER A 118 15.28 -3.15 2.03
C SER A 118 16.30 -4.19 1.55
N ALA A 119 16.96 -4.85 2.50
CA ALA A 119 17.76 -6.05 2.21
C ALA A 119 16.88 -7.28 1.89
N ASP A 120 15.60 -7.25 2.28
CA ASP A 120 14.62 -8.28 1.95
C ASP A 120 13.91 -7.95 0.62
N ASN A 121 13.98 -8.87 -0.34
CA ASN A 121 13.40 -8.68 -1.66
C ASN A 121 11.87 -8.68 -1.63
N ASP A 122 11.24 -9.50 -0.77
CA ASP A 122 9.78 -9.54 -0.69
C ASP A 122 9.23 -8.21 -0.13
N THR A 123 9.95 -7.59 0.81
CA THR A 123 9.69 -6.20 1.24
C THR A 123 9.76 -5.24 0.06
N ASN A 124 10.83 -5.29 -0.76
CA ASN A 124 10.97 -4.41 -1.92
C ASN A 124 9.83 -4.60 -2.94
N ILE A 125 9.36 -5.84 -3.13
CA ILE A 125 8.17 -6.12 -3.96
C ILE A 125 6.93 -5.45 -3.35
N LEU A 126 6.68 -5.57 -2.04
CA LEU A 126 5.56 -4.89 -1.38
C LEU A 126 5.58 -3.37 -1.63
N LEU A 127 6.74 -2.74 -1.43
CA LEU A 127 6.91 -1.30 -1.63
C LEU A 127 6.62 -0.89 -3.08
N ASP A 128 7.04 -1.70 -4.05
CA ASP A 128 6.79 -1.44 -5.46
C ASP A 128 5.31 -1.61 -5.83
N LEU A 129 4.65 -2.64 -5.29
CA LEU A 129 3.22 -2.86 -5.47
C LEU A 129 2.40 -1.67 -4.99
N ASP A 130 2.73 -1.14 -3.80
CA ASP A 130 2.07 0.01 -3.20
C ASP A 130 2.26 1.30 -4.03
N LEU A 131 3.45 1.49 -4.59
CA LEU A 131 3.78 2.65 -5.42
C LEU A 131 3.44 2.49 -6.91
N THR A 132 2.86 1.37 -7.34
CA THR A 132 2.66 1.09 -8.77
C THR A 132 1.73 2.10 -9.44
N ILE A 133 0.79 2.71 -8.69
CA ILE A 133 -0.08 3.78 -9.20
C ILE A 133 0.70 4.96 -9.79
N LEU A 134 1.91 5.23 -9.28
CA LEU A 134 2.71 6.37 -9.74
C LEU A 134 3.07 6.22 -11.23
N GLY A 135 3.38 5.01 -11.68
CA GLY A 135 3.75 4.72 -13.06
C GLY A 135 2.62 4.28 -13.98
N LYS A 136 1.36 4.40 -13.53
CA LYS A 136 0.19 4.15 -14.38
C LYS A 136 -0.01 5.24 -15.43
N SER A 137 -0.99 5.06 -16.30
CA SER A 137 -1.31 6.08 -17.32
C SER A 137 -1.60 7.45 -16.68
N PRO A 138 -1.38 8.57 -17.39
CA PRO A 138 -1.65 9.90 -16.86
C PRO A 138 -3.09 10.09 -16.36
N GLU A 139 -4.06 9.39 -16.96
CA GLU A 139 -5.46 9.42 -16.54
C GLU A 139 -5.66 8.71 -15.19
N GLU A 140 -5.13 7.49 -15.04
CA GLU A 140 -5.17 6.75 -13.78
C GLU A 140 -4.47 7.52 -12.66
N TYR A 141 -3.30 8.09 -12.95
CA TYR A 141 -2.56 8.90 -11.98
C TYR A 141 -3.32 10.15 -11.56
N LYS A 142 -4.00 10.82 -12.49
CA LYS A 142 -4.83 11.98 -12.18
C LYS A 142 -5.98 11.61 -11.25
N ASN A 143 -6.67 10.51 -11.50
CA ASN A 143 -7.72 10.02 -10.61
C ASN A 143 -7.17 9.69 -9.22
N TYR A 144 -5.97 9.09 -9.15
CA TYR A 144 -5.24 8.88 -7.90
C TYR A 144 -4.98 10.18 -7.14
N SER A 145 -4.38 11.19 -7.78
CA SER A 145 -4.03 12.45 -7.10
C SER A 145 -5.26 13.23 -6.63
N GLU A 146 -6.35 13.19 -7.40
CA GLU A 146 -7.65 13.75 -7.00
C GLU A 146 -8.25 13.00 -5.80
N ASN A 147 -8.15 11.67 -5.75
CA ASN A 147 -8.61 10.89 -4.61
C ASN A 147 -7.75 11.15 -3.36
N ILE A 148 -6.43 11.26 -3.49
CA ILE A 148 -5.56 11.71 -2.38
C ILE A 148 -5.99 13.10 -1.90
N ARG A 149 -6.28 14.05 -2.79
CA ARG A 149 -6.78 15.38 -2.37
C ARG A 149 -8.06 15.26 -1.53
N LYS A 150 -8.98 14.36 -1.86
CA LYS A 150 -10.21 14.12 -1.07
C LYS A 150 -9.92 13.53 0.30
N GLU A 151 -8.95 12.64 0.45
CA GLU A 151 -8.57 12.08 1.76
C GLU A 151 -7.96 13.12 2.70
N TYR A 152 -7.32 14.14 2.13
CA TYR A 152 -6.75 15.28 2.84
C TYR A 152 -7.69 16.51 2.85
N HIS A 153 -9.00 16.33 2.65
CA HIS A 153 -9.98 17.43 2.60
C HIS A 153 -10.01 18.32 3.86
N ILE A 154 -9.63 17.77 5.02
CA ILE A 154 -9.55 18.51 6.28
C ILE A 154 -8.51 19.65 6.24
N TYR A 155 -7.49 19.52 5.38
CA TYR A 155 -6.47 20.55 5.23
C TYR A 155 -6.88 21.59 4.18
N PRO A 156 -6.74 22.89 4.50
CA PRO A 156 -6.92 23.93 3.51
C PRO A 156 -5.87 23.82 2.41
N ASP A 157 -6.23 24.27 1.20
CA ASP A 157 -5.44 24.06 -0.02
C ASP A 157 -3.96 24.45 0.12
N PHE A 158 -3.66 25.59 0.72
CA PHE A 158 -2.27 26.03 0.87
C PHE A 158 -1.43 25.07 1.72
N MET A 159 -2.03 24.45 2.74
CA MET A 159 -1.35 23.50 3.63
C MET A 159 -1.20 22.14 2.94
N TYR A 160 -2.26 21.66 2.29
CA TYR A 160 -2.22 20.44 1.48
C TYR A 160 -1.15 20.55 0.39
N ARG A 161 -1.16 21.62 -0.42
CA ARG A 161 -0.20 21.83 -1.50
C ARG A 161 1.24 21.83 -0.97
N LYS A 162 1.51 22.53 0.14
CA LYS A 162 2.84 22.54 0.76
C LYS A 162 3.29 21.13 1.17
N GLY A 163 2.40 20.33 1.78
CA GLY A 163 2.68 18.95 2.17
C GLY A 163 2.89 18.04 0.95
N ARG A 164 1.98 18.08 -0.01
CA ARG A 164 2.03 17.26 -1.22
C ARG A 164 3.27 17.55 -2.07
N LYS A 165 3.65 18.82 -2.23
CA LYS A 165 4.90 19.21 -2.91
C LYS A 165 6.12 18.54 -2.28
N LYS A 166 6.21 18.51 -0.95
CA LYS A 166 7.33 17.86 -0.25
C LYS A 166 7.40 16.37 -0.54
N VAL A 167 6.26 15.67 -0.53
CA VAL A 167 6.19 14.23 -0.83
C VAL A 167 6.63 13.97 -2.28
N LEU A 168 6.10 14.73 -3.25
CA LEU A 168 6.46 14.58 -4.66
C LEU A 168 7.94 14.90 -4.90
N GLN A 169 8.48 15.92 -4.24
CA GLN A 169 9.91 16.26 -4.29
C GLN A 169 10.76 15.12 -3.72
N SER A 170 10.41 14.58 -2.54
CA SER A 170 11.16 13.45 -1.96
C SER A 170 11.12 12.20 -2.83
N ILE A 171 10.04 11.96 -3.58
CA ILE A 171 9.97 10.86 -4.55
C ILE A 171 10.93 11.11 -5.73
N LEU A 172 11.01 12.33 -6.24
CA LEU A 172 11.90 12.68 -7.35
C LEU A 172 13.38 12.75 -6.96
N GLU A 173 13.69 12.86 -5.66
CA GLU A 173 15.05 12.79 -5.11
C GLU A 173 15.58 11.36 -5.01
N LEU A 174 14.71 10.34 -5.13
CA LEU A 174 15.14 8.95 -5.18
C LEU A 174 15.86 8.65 -6.50
N ASP A 175 16.98 7.93 -6.44
CA ASP A 175 17.65 7.38 -7.62
C ASP A 175 16.66 6.55 -8.46
N PHE A 176 15.93 5.67 -7.76
CA PHE A 176 14.84 4.88 -8.30
C PHE A 176 13.62 4.90 -7.38
N ILE A 177 12.46 5.22 -7.95
CA ILE A 177 11.16 5.13 -7.26
C ILE A 177 10.89 3.66 -6.92
N TYR A 178 11.07 2.78 -7.90
CA TYR A 178 10.89 1.34 -7.73
C TYR A 178 12.18 0.65 -7.32
N LYS A 179 12.07 -0.39 -6.49
CA LYS A 179 13.19 -1.08 -5.83
C LYS A 179 13.66 -2.30 -6.63
N THR A 180 12.74 -2.96 -7.31
CA THR A 180 13.02 -4.17 -8.09
C THR A 180 13.12 -3.87 -9.60
N ASP A 181 13.87 -4.72 -10.31
CA ASP A 181 14.15 -4.50 -11.73
C ASP A 181 12.90 -4.55 -12.62
N TYR A 182 11.94 -5.41 -12.29
CA TYR A 182 10.69 -5.52 -13.03
C TYR A 182 9.92 -4.18 -13.00
N PHE A 183 9.64 -3.65 -11.81
CA PHE A 183 8.86 -2.42 -11.66
C PHE A 183 9.62 -1.19 -12.16
N ARG A 184 10.95 -1.15 -12.00
CA ARG A 184 11.77 -0.10 -12.63
C ARG A 184 11.60 -0.06 -14.14
N LYS A 185 11.72 -1.21 -14.81
CA LYS A 185 11.58 -1.29 -16.27
C LYS A 185 10.15 -0.94 -16.72
N ALA A 186 9.15 -1.36 -15.96
CA ALA A 186 7.75 -1.17 -16.33
C ALA A 186 7.22 0.24 -16.05
N TYR A 187 7.66 0.89 -14.95
CA TYR A 187 6.93 2.02 -14.38
C TYR A 187 7.79 3.26 -14.09
N GLU A 188 9.11 3.15 -13.96
CA GLU A 188 9.97 4.25 -13.47
C GLU A 188 9.86 5.54 -14.28
N ASN A 189 9.92 5.42 -15.61
CA ASN A 189 9.87 6.58 -16.50
C ASN A 189 8.50 7.29 -16.40
N GLN A 190 7.42 6.52 -16.49
CA GLN A 190 6.06 7.07 -16.40
C GLN A 190 5.80 7.67 -15.02
N ALA A 191 6.31 7.05 -13.95
CA ALA A 191 6.17 7.56 -12.59
C ALA A 191 6.86 8.91 -12.41
N LYS A 192 8.10 9.04 -12.90
CA LYS A 192 8.83 10.31 -12.87
C LYS A 192 8.11 11.40 -13.66
N GLU A 193 7.54 11.09 -14.82
CA GLU A 193 6.75 12.05 -15.60
C GLU A 193 5.48 12.49 -14.87
N ASN A 194 4.69 11.53 -14.37
CA ASN A 194 3.45 11.83 -13.64
C ASN A 194 3.72 12.70 -12.39
N VAL A 195 4.72 12.35 -11.59
CA VAL A 195 5.10 13.09 -10.38
C VAL A 195 5.59 14.49 -10.72
N ARG A 196 6.39 14.67 -11.78
CA ARG A 196 6.82 16.00 -12.25
C ARG A 196 5.65 16.86 -12.72
N LEU A 197 4.71 16.27 -13.44
CA LEU A 197 3.52 16.97 -13.93
C LEU A 197 2.65 17.45 -12.77
N GLU A 198 2.36 16.60 -11.78
CA GLU A 198 1.62 17.02 -10.57
C GLU A 198 2.36 18.13 -9.82
N LEU A 199 3.68 17.97 -9.61
CA LEU A 199 4.50 18.97 -8.93
C LEU A 199 4.48 20.32 -9.66
N HIS A 200 4.56 20.31 -10.99
CA HIS A 200 4.47 21.51 -11.80
C HIS A 200 3.10 22.18 -11.68
N GLN A 201 2.01 21.42 -11.77
CA GLN A 201 0.65 21.93 -11.61
C GLN A 201 0.45 22.58 -10.23
N LEU A 202 0.95 21.97 -9.16
CA LEU A 202 0.87 22.54 -7.82
C LEU A 202 1.68 23.84 -7.67
N ASN A 203 2.66 24.12 -8.53
CA ASN A 203 3.45 25.35 -8.54
C ASN A 203 2.82 26.50 -9.33
N LEU A 204 1.88 26.21 -10.24
CA LEU A 204 1.19 27.22 -11.05
C LEU A 204 0.02 27.93 -10.33
N VAL A 205 -0.39 27.43 -9.17
CA VAL A 205 -1.57 27.88 -8.40
C VAL A 205 -1.20 28.31 -7.00
#